data_AF-A0A4Q2Z606-F1
#
_entry.id   AF-A0A4Q2Z606-F1
#
_cell.length_a   1.000
_cell.length_b   1.000
_cell.length_c   1.000
_cell.angle_alpha   90.00
_cell.angle_beta   90.00
_cell.angle_gamma   90.00
#
_symmetry.space_group_name_H-M   'P 1'
#
loop_
_entity.id
_entity.type
_entity.pdbx_description
1 polymer ?
#
loop_
_entity_poly.entity_id
_entity_poly.type
_entity_poly.pdbx_seq_one_letter_code
_entity_poly.pdbx_strand_id
1 'polypeptide(L)'
;MQEIELEGFGDKARERMNALIDKLKAEGKDLAFLRYGFRFRSGKVHEEIVHDSMDAVRDRVLEEARRTGNPAQAIIEGVDDAWEVSVFKFAFEMIRQSWPINRFDLHRRGLI
;
A
#
# COMPACT_ATOMS: atom_id res chain seq x y z
N MET A 1 -0.29 -7.01 -20.82
CA MET A 1 0.06 -6.66 -19.43
C MET A 1 -1.27 -6.40 -18.75
N GLN A 2 -1.67 -7.18 -17.74
CA GLN A 2 -2.95 -6.92 -17.08
C GLN A 2 -2.88 -5.57 -16.36
N GLU A 3 -3.93 -4.79 -16.52
CA GLU A 3 -4.01 -3.40 -16.10
C GLU A 3 -4.28 -3.32 -14.60
N ILE A 4 -3.56 -2.45 -13.87
CA ILE A 4 -3.88 -2.15 -12.48
C ILE A 4 -5.08 -1.20 -12.50
N GLU A 5 -6.21 -1.62 -11.96
CA GLU A 5 -7.39 -0.77 -11.85
C GLU A 5 -7.28 0.08 -10.57
N LEU A 6 -7.33 1.40 -10.72
CA LEU A 6 -7.34 2.36 -9.63
C LEU A 6 -8.71 3.05 -9.59
N GLU A 7 -9.63 2.52 -8.80
CA GLU A 7 -10.97 3.07 -8.63
C GLU A 7 -10.98 4.04 -7.42
N GLY A 8 -11.42 5.28 -7.62
CA GLY A 8 -11.49 6.28 -6.55
C GLY A 8 -10.16 6.97 -6.20
N PHE A 9 -9.11 6.77 -7.00
CA PHE A 9 -7.88 7.54 -6.94
C PHE A 9 -7.88 8.61 -8.05
N GLY A 10 -7.28 9.78 -7.80
CA GLY A 10 -7.23 10.86 -8.79
C GLY A 10 -6.37 10.52 -10.02
N ASP A 11 -6.54 11.26 -11.12
CA ASP A 11 -5.84 11.01 -12.39
C ASP A 11 -4.30 10.96 -12.24
N LYS A 12 -3.75 11.82 -11.36
CA LYS A 12 -2.32 11.86 -11.05
C LYS A 12 -1.80 10.60 -10.34
N ALA A 13 -2.66 9.85 -9.66
CA ALA A 13 -2.27 8.63 -8.94
C ALA A 13 -1.80 7.55 -9.92
N ARG A 14 -2.40 7.49 -11.12
CA ARG A 14 -2.00 6.58 -12.19
C ARG A 14 -0.57 6.85 -12.64
N GLU A 15 -0.25 8.11 -12.91
CA GLU A 15 1.10 8.53 -13.35
C GLU A 15 2.14 8.24 -12.28
N ARG A 16 1.84 8.61 -11.02
CA ARG A 16 2.72 8.35 -9.88
C ARG A 16 2.95 6.86 -9.64
N MET A 17 1.92 6.04 -9.80
CA MET A 17 2.03 4.58 -9.69
C MET A 17 2.92 4.01 -10.80
N ASN A 18 2.74 4.44 -12.05
CA ASN A 18 3.59 4.00 -13.16
C ASN A 18 5.06 4.37 -12.90
N ALA A 19 5.33 5.60 -12.45
CA ALA A 19 6.67 6.05 -12.09
C ALA A 19 7.29 5.22 -10.95
N LEU A 20 6.49 4.86 -9.93
CA LEU A 20 6.92 3.97 -8.85
C LEU A 20 7.27 2.57 -9.39
N ILE A 21 6.43 2.00 -10.24
CA ILE A 21 6.66 0.68 -10.85
C ILE A 21 7.95 0.69 -11.67
N ASP A 22 8.16 1.71 -12.49
CA ASP A 22 9.35 1.81 -13.34
C ASP A 22 10.62 1.98 -12.51
N LYS A 23 10.56 2.75 -11.42
CA LYS A 23 11.67 2.84 -10.46
C LYS A 23 11.98 1.49 -9.83
N LEU A 24 10.97 0.74 -9.39
CA LEU A 24 11.16 -0.58 -8.77
C LEU A 24 11.71 -1.62 -9.76
N LYS A 25 11.33 -1.56 -11.04
CA LYS A 25 11.94 -2.36 -12.10
C LYS A 25 13.41 -2.01 -12.30
N ALA A 26 13.74 -0.72 -12.31
CA ALA A 26 15.12 -0.26 -12.45
C ALA A 26 16.00 -0.70 -11.27
N GLU A 27 15.42 -0.78 -10.06
CA GLU A 27 16.05 -1.37 -8.87
C GLU A 27 16.17 -2.91 -8.93
N GLY A 28 15.72 -3.55 -10.01
CA GLY A 28 15.81 -5.00 -10.21
C GLY A 28 14.84 -5.81 -9.34
N LYS A 29 13.79 -5.18 -8.79
CA LYS A 29 12.81 -5.91 -7.97
C LYS A 29 11.89 -6.75 -8.84
N ASP A 30 11.67 -7.99 -8.41
CA ASP A 30 10.73 -8.89 -9.09
C ASP A 30 9.29 -8.39 -8.88
N LEU A 31 8.67 -7.98 -9.98
CA LEU A 31 7.28 -7.53 -10.04
C LEU A 31 6.36 -8.59 -10.64
N ALA A 32 6.73 -9.88 -10.57
CA ALA A 32 5.90 -10.99 -11.04
C ALA A 32 4.48 -10.96 -10.46
N PHE A 33 4.30 -10.42 -9.25
CA PHE A 33 2.99 -10.25 -8.64
C PHE A 33 2.05 -9.37 -9.50
N LEU A 34 2.55 -8.38 -10.25
CA LEU A 34 1.72 -7.54 -11.15
C LEU A 34 0.99 -8.34 -12.23
N ARG A 35 1.41 -9.57 -12.52
CA ARG A 35 0.72 -10.48 -13.45
C ARG A 35 -0.61 -11.02 -12.91
N TYR A 36 -0.86 -10.93 -11.61
CA TYR A 36 -2.06 -11.44 -10.97
C TYR A 36 -3.29 -10.53 -11.16
N GLY A 37 -3.08 -9.28 -11.61
CA GLY A 37 -4.14 -8.28 -11.75
C GLY A 37 -4.60 -7.76 -10.38
N PHE A 38 -4.41 -6.47 -10.13
CA PHE A 38 -4.88 -5.84 -8.88
C PHE A 38 -5.91 -4.77 -9.18
N ARG A 39 -6.97 -4.78 -8.38
CA ARG A 39 -7.95 -3.71 -8.30
C ARG A 39 -7.79 -3.01 -6.96
N PHE A 40 -7.26 -1.79 -6.98
CA PHE A 40 -7.25 -0.91 -5.82
C PHE A 40 -8.49 -0.04 -5.88
N ARG A 41 -9.32 -0.14 -4.84
CA ARG A 41 -10.49 0.73 -4.66
C ARG A 41 -10.29 1.58 -3.43
N SER A 42 -10.27 2.90 -3.62
CA SER A 42 -10.35 3.84 -2.52
C SER A 42 -11.80 3.88 -2.01
N GLY A 43 -11.95 3.76 -0.69
CA GLY A 43 -13.23 3.90 -0.01
C GLY A 43 -13.53 5.37 0.31
N LYS A 44 -14.10 5.62 1.49
CA LYS A 44 -14.25 6.99 2.00
C LYS A 44 -12.88 7.49 2.48
N VAL A 45 -12.41 8.58 1.88
CA VAL A 45 -11.22 9.31 2.32
C VAL A 45 -11.67 10.42 3.26
N HIS A 46 -11.04 10.50 4.42
CA HIS A 46 -11.22 11.57 5.39
C HIS A 46 -9.90 12.30 5.55
N GLU A 47 -9.94 13.62 5.54
CA GLU A 47 -8.78 14.49 5.70
C GLU A 47 -9.02 15.41 6.90
N GLU A 48 -8.00 15.53 7.75
CA GLU A 48 -8.02 16.40 8.92
C GLU A 48 -6.67 17.11 9.02
N ILE A 49 -6.71 18.44 9.07
CA ILE A 49 -5.51 19.27 9.24
C ILE A 49 -5.33 19.53 10.74
N VAL A 50 -4.19 19.10 11.28
CA VAL A 50 -3.83 19.28 12.69
C VAL A 50 -2.61 20.19 12.83
N HIS A 51 -2.58 20.99 13.89
CA HIS A 51 -1.43 21.86 14.20
C HIS A 51 -0.71 21.34 15.43
N ASP A 52 0.32 20.51 15.21
CA ASP A 52 1.12 19.90 16.27
C ASP A 52 2.47 19.44 15.69
N SER A 53 3.37 18.97 16.55
CA SER A 53 4.61 18.31 16.11
C SER A 53 4.32 16.92 15.53
N MET A 54 5.15 16.47 14.58
CA MET A 54 5.00 15.14 13.97
C MET A 54 5.07 14.02 15.01
N ASP A 55 5.97 14.12 16.00
CA ASP A 55 6.08 13.13 17.07
C ASP A 55 4.78 13.03 17.89
N ALA A 56 4.18 14.17 18.26
CA ALA A 56 2.92 14.19 19.00
C ALA A 56 1.75 13.60 18.19
N VAL A 57 1.68 13.89 16.89
CA VAL A 57 0.66 13.30 16.00
C VAL A 57 0.87 11.79 15.87
N ARG A 58 2.11 11.34 15.68
CA ARG A 58 2.45 9.92 15.58
C ARG A 58 2.03 9.16 16.83
N ASP A 59 2.37 9.67 18.01
CA ASP A 59 2.05 9.01 19.28
C ASP A 59 0.53 8.91 19.49
N ARG A 60 -0.21 9.99 19.21
CA ARG A 60 -1.67 10.03 19.28
C ARG A 60 -2.32 8.99 18.36
N VAL A 61 -1.90 8.93 17.10
CA VAL A 61 -2.45 8.01 16.10
C VAL A 61 -2.10 6.55 16.44
N LEU A 62 -0.89 6.29 16.96
CA LEU A 62 -0.49 4.97 17.43
C LEU A 62 -1.31 4.51 18.65
N GLU A 63 -1.53 5.39 19.63
CA GLU A 63 -2.37 5.08 20.79
C GLU A 63 -3.81 4.78 20.38
N GLU A 64 -4.36 5.55 19.44
CA GLU A 64 -5.69 5.31 18.92
C GLU A 64 -5.79 3.94 18.21
N ALA A 65 -4.83 3.62 17.34
CA ALA A 65 -4.80 2.31 16.66
C ALA A 65 -4.65 1.13 17.65
N ARG A 66 -3.88 1.31 18.73
CA ARG A 66 -3.79 0.30 19.80
C ARG A 66 -5.11 0.14 20.53
N ARG A 67 -5.83 1.24 20.78
CA ARG A 67 -7.12 1.25 21.45
C ARG A 67 -8.23 0.60 20.60
N THR A 68 -8.23 0.82 19.28
CA THR A 68 -9.18 0.14 18.38
C THR A 68 -8.89 -1.36 18.28
N GLY A 69 -7.62 -1.76 18.40
CA GLY A 69 -7.19 -3.15 18.37
C GLY A 69 -7.42 -3.84 17.03
N ASN A 70 -7.62 -3.07 15.96
CA ASN A 70 -7.92 -3.61 14.63
C ASN A 70 -6.63 -4.09 13.95
N PRO A 71 -6.43 -5.41 13.74
CA PRO A 71 -5.21 -5.93 13.12
C PRO A 71 -5.09 -5.58 11.63
N ALA A 72 -6.17 -5.12 10.99
CA ALA A 72 -6.17 -4.67 9.59
C ALA A 72 -5.91 -3.17 9.44
N GLN A 73 -5.66 -2.44 10.53
CA GLN A 73 -5.33 -1.03 10.50
C GLN A 73 -3.81 -0.85 10.34
N ALA A 74 -3.40 0.02 9.43
CA ALA A 74 -2.01 0.40 9.22
C ALA A 74 -1.87 1.92 9.31
N ILE A 75 -0.75 2.37 9.87
CA ILE A 75 -0.38 3.80 9.94
C ILE A 75 0.81 3.99 9.00
N ILE A 76 0.71 4.97 8.12
CA ILE A 76 1.73 5.29 7.12
C ILE A 76 2.12 6.74 7.31
N GLU A 77 3.39 6.97 7.60
CA GLU A 77 3.99 8.31 7.62
C GLU A 77 4.59 8.60 6.24
N GLY A 78 4.28 9.75 5.65
CA GLY A 78 4.72 10.10 4.32
C GLY A 78 4.47 11.55 3.97
N VAL A 79 4.83 11.92 2.73
CA VAL A 79 4.61 13.27 2.19
C VAL A 79 3.15 13.42 1.77
N ASP A 80 2.54 14.53 2.17
CA ASP A 80 1.12 14.83 1.96
C ASP A 80 0.72 14.86 0.47
N ASP A 81 1.44 15.64 -0.34
CA ASP A 81 1.16 15.82 -1.78
C ASP A 81 1.13 14.53 -2.62
N ALA A 82 1.71 13.45 -2.10
CA ALA A 82 1.85 12.16 -2.79
C ALA A 82 1.48 10.97 -1.89
N TRP A 83 0.51 11.16 -0.98
CA TRP A 83 0.07 10.11 -0.06
C TRP A 83 -0.36 8.82 -0.77
N GLU A 84 -0.89 8.90 -2.00
CA GLU A 84 -1.27 7.71 -2.78
C GLU A 84 -0.07 6.81 -3.07
N VAL A 85 1.11 7.41 -3.29
CA VAL A 85 2.36 6.69 -3.53
C VAL A 85 2.77 5.90 -2.29
N SER A 86 2.57 6.48 -1.11
CA SER A 86 2.86 5.83 0.16
C SER A 86 1.96 4.60 0.37
N VAL A 87 0.66 4.71 0.02
CA VAL A 87 -0.28 3.58 0.06
C VAL A 87 0.12 2.48 -0.93
N PHE A 88 0.46 2.84 -2.17
CA PHE A 88 0.89 1.86 -3.17
C PHE A 88 2.20 1.17 -2.76
N LYS A 89 3.18 1.94 -2.28
CA LYS A 89 4.43 1.38 -1.76
C LYS A 89 4.17 0.39 -0.62
N PHE A 90 3.33 0.76 0.34
CA PHE A 90 2.95 -0.12 1.44
C PHE A 90 2.31 -1.42 0.93
N ALA A 91 1.34 -1.32 0.03
CA ALA A 91 0.69 -2.49 -0.55
C ALA A 91 1.70 -3.40 -1.27
N PHE A 92 2.61 -2.83 -2.06
CA PHE A 92 3.67 -3.59 -2.73
C PHE A 92 4.61 -4.29 -1.76
N GLU A 93 5.03 -3.61 -0.68
CA GLU A 93 5.89 -4.21 0.34
C GLU A 93 5.19 -5.36 1.06
N MET A 94 3.91 -5.20 1.40
CA MET A 94 3.09 -6.25 2.02
C MET A 94 2.90 -7.47 1.11
N ILE A 95 2.60 -7.26 -0.17
CA ILE A 95 2.47 -8.34 -1.15
C ILE A 95 3.81 -9.08 -1.29
N ARG A 96 4.92 -8.34 -1.39
CA ARG A 96 6.25 -8.93 -1.54
C ARG A 96 6.66 -9.77 -0.33
N GLN A 97 6.39 -9.29 0.89
CA GLN A 97 6.71 -10.04 2.12
C GLN A 97 5.83 -11.28 2.29
N SER A 98 4.57 -11.23 1.87
CA SER A 98 3.64 -12.36 1.96
C SER A 98 3.83 -13.39 0.85
N TRP A 99 4.39 -13.03 -0.30
CA TRP A 99 4.50 -13.91 -1.47
C TRP A 99 5.22 -15.26 -1.23
N PRO A 100 6.39 -15.32 -0.55
CA PRO A 100 7.08 -16.59 -0.29
C PRO A 100 6.26 -17.51 0.63
N ILE A 101 5.64 -16.93 1.66
CA ILE A 101 4.86 -17.65 2.68
C ILE A 101 3.58 -18.18 2.03
N ASN A 102 2.88 -17.35 1.26
CA ASN A 102 1.62 -17.72 0.63
C ASN A 102 1.83 -18.78 -0.46
N ARG A 103 2.91 -18.68 -1.25
CA ARG A 103 3.26 -19.71 -2.26
C ARG A 103 3.58 -21.04 -1.60
N PHE A 104 4.32 -21.04 -0.50
CA PHE A 104 4.60 -22.26 0.28
C PHE A 104 3.30 -22.89 0.82
N ASP A 105 2.41 -22.08 1.38
CA ASP A 105 1.14 -22.55 1.96
C ASP A 105 0.18 -23.09 0.87
N LEU A 106 0.11 -22.43 -0.27
CA LEU A 106 -0.69 -22.87 -1.41
C LEU A 106 -0.16 -24.18 -2.02
N HIS A 107 1.16 -24.34 -2.12
CA HIS A 107 1.78 -25.58 -2.59
C HIS A 107 1.54 -26.74 -1.60
N ARG A 108 1.65 -26.47 -0.29
CA ARG A 108 1.33 -27.44 0.77
C ARG A 108 -0.14 -27.88 0.72
N ARG A 109 -1.04 -26.99 0.32
CA ARG A 109 -2.48 -27.28 0.18
C ARG A 109 -2.87 -27.83 -1.19
N GLY A 110 -1.91 -28.01 -2.12
CA GLY A 110 -2.14 -28.56 -3.45
C GLY A 110 -2.94 -27.65 -4.39
N LEU A 111 -2.97 -26.34 -4.11
CA LEU A 111 -3.74 -25.37 -4.89
C LEU A 111 -2.94 -24.77 -6.05
N ILE A 112 -1.62 -24.98 -6.06
CA ILE A 112 -0.64 -24.66 -7.13
C ILE A 112 0.54 -25.62 -7.12
#